data_AF-A0A845R4L4-F1
#
_entry.id   AF-A0A845R4L4-F1
#
_cell.length_a   1.000
_cell.length_b   1.000
_cell.length_c   1.000
_cell.angle_alpha   90.00
_cell.angle_beta   90.00
_cell.angle_gamma   90.00
#
_symmetry.space_group_name_H-M   'P 1'
#
loop_
_entity.id
_entity.type
_entity.pdbx_description
1 polymer ?
#
loop_
_entity_poly.entity_id
_entity_poly.type
_entity_poly.pdbx_seq_one_letter_code
_entity_poly.pdbx_strand_id
1 'polypeptide(L)'
;MILKKTTSKMPDFLQWINQYFGLWTLICTPGHERMAPEMMADLIKKLSAAGLDELIFVLVTVHREEPFVAHFYRTMLLDMITEHWENERENIVQKMIDHLQ
;
A
#
# COMPACT_ATOMS: atom_id res chain seq x y z
N MET A 1 -24.99 36.32 -12.55
CA MET A 1 -23.80 35.45 -12.52
C MET A 1 -24.26 34.00 -12.50
N ILE A 2 -24.20 33.30 -13.63
CA ILE A 2 -24.62 31.89 -13.71
C ILE A 2 -23.48 31.06 -13.14
N LEU A 3 -23.67 30.45 -11.97
CA LEU A 3 -22.74 29.46 -11.42
C LEU A 3 -22.75 28.27 -12.37
N LYS A 4 -21.68 28.13 -13.18
CA LYS A 4 -21.41 26.90 -13.93
C LYS A 4 -21.34 25.76 -12.92
N LYS A 5 -22.32 24.86 -12.97
CA LYS A 5 -22.29 23.60 -12.23
C LYS A 5 -21.17 22.77 -12.83
N THR A 6 -19.99 22.79 -12.23
CA THR A 6 -18.93 21.84 -12.55
C THR A 6 -19.50 20.46 -12.22
N THR A 7 -19.82 19.68 -13.24
CA THR A 7 -20.05 18.24 -13.07
C THR A 7 -18.72 17.64 -12.70
N SER A 8 -18.38 17.70 -11.40
CA SER A 8 -17.25 16.99 -10.83
C SER A 8 -17.53 15.50 -11.04
N LYS A 9 -16.86 14.88 -12.02
CA LYS A 9 -16.82 13.42 -12.07
C LYS A 9 -16.16 12.97 -10.78
N MET A 10 -16.83 12.08 -10.06
CA MET A 10 -16.28 11.48 -8.85
C MET A 10 -14.95 10.83 -9.23
N PRO A 11 -13.84 11.13 -8.53
CA PRO A 11 -12.58 10.42 -8.71
C PRO A 11 -12.78 8.91 -8.67
N ASP A 12 -12.08 8.18 -9.52
CA ASP A 12 -12.22 6.72 -9.67
C ASP A 12 -12.10 5.98 -8.32
N PHE A 13 -11.22 6.48 -7.44
CA PHE A 13 -11.10 6.03 -6.06
C PHE A 13 -12.38 6.15 -5.23
N LEU A 14 -13.05 7.31 -5.27
CA LEU A 14 -14.28 7.54 -4.49
C LEU A 14 -15.44 6.68 -5.04
N GLN A 15 -15.47 6.45 -6.35
CA GLN A 15 -16.40 5.50 -6.95
C GLN A 15 -16.13 4.07 -6.46
N TRP A 16 -14.86 3.67 -6.38
CA TRP A 16 -14.45 2.36 -5.87
C TRP A 16 -14.83 2.17 -4.39
N ILE A 17 -14.58 3.15 -3.52
CA ILE A 17 -14.99 3.08 -2.10
C ILE A 17 -16.50 2.89 -2.00
N ASN A 18 -17.27 3.67 -2.75
CA ASN A 18 -18.72 3.61 -2.69
C ASN A 18 -19.24 2.22 -3.12
N GLN A 19 -18.59 1.61 -4.11
CA GLN A 19 -18.93 0.26 -4.57
C GLN A 19 -18.46 -0.84 -3.60
N TYR A 20 -17.34 -0.64 -2.91
CA TYR A 20 -16.67 -1.65 -2.09
C TYR A 20 -16.44 -1.19 -0.65
N PHE A 21 -17.45 -0.57 -0.03
CA PHE A 21 -17.31 0.04 1.30
C PHE A 21 -16.80 -0.93 2.37
N GLY A 22 -17.23 -2.21 2.31
CA GLY A 22 -16.71 -3.24 3.23
C GLY A 22 -15.23 -3.53 3.06
N LEU A 23 -14.70 -3.47 1.83
CA LEU A 23 -13.25 -3.60 1.58
C LEU A 23 -12.50 -2.36 2.06
N TRP A 24 -13.10 -1.19 1.91
CA TRP A 24 -12.54 0.05 2.45
C TRP A 24 -12.37 -0.01 3.98
N THR A 25 -13.38 -0.52 4.70
CA THR A 25 -13.25 -0.74 6.15
C THR A 25 -12.08 -1.66 6.50
N LEU A 26 -11.89 -2.75 5.74
CA LEU A 26 -10.76 -3.66 5.94
C LEU A 26 -9.41 -2.98 5.67
N ILE A 27 -9.31 -2.16 4.61
CA ILE A 27 -8.10 -1.43 4.25
C ILE A 27 -7.68 -0.45 5.36
N CYS A 28 -8.66 0.23 5.99
CA CYS A 28 -8.40 1.34 6.91
C CYS A 28 -8.46 1.00 8.40
N THR A 29 -8.74 -0.25 8.78
CA THR A 29 -8.87 -0.64 10.19
C THR A 29 -7.66 -1.46 10.63
N PRO A 30 -6.72 -0.91 11.42
CA PRO A 30 -5.61 -1.70 11.95
C PRO A 30 -6.11 -2.77 12.92
N GLY A 31 -5.45 -3.93 12.99
CA GLY A 31 -5.84 -5.01 13.91
C GLY A 31 -7.19 -5.65 13.60
N HIS A 32 -7.72 -5.46 12.39
CA HIS A 32 -9.02 -5.99 12.01
C HIS A 32 -8.98 -7.52 11.96
N GLU A 33 -9.88 -8.20 12.69
CA GLU A 33 -9.89 -9.67 12.88
C GLU A 33 -9.87 -10.50 11.58
N ARG A 34 -10.40 -9.93 10.49
CA ARG A 34 -10.47 -10.56 9.16
C ARG A 34 -9.24 -10.27 8.28
N MET A 35 -8.30 -9.44 8.75
CA MET A 35 -7.08 -9.17 8.03
C MET A 35 -6.10 -10.32 8.24
N ALA A 36 -5.97 -11.14 7.22
CA ALA A 36 -5.04 -12.27 7.13
C ALA A 36 -4.19 -12.14 5.85
N PRO A 37 -3.07 -12.86 5.73
CA PRO A 37 -2.20 -12.77 4.55
C PRO A 37 -2.94 -12.96 3.21
N GLU A 38 -3.86 -13.91 3.14
CA GLU A 38 -4.64 -14.21 1.94
C GLU A 38 -5.59 -13.06 1.59
N MET A 39 -6.24 -12.47 2.61
CA MET A 39 -7.12 -11.31 2.44
C MET A 39 -6.33 -10.09 1.95
N MET A 40 -5.14 -9.85 2.52
CA MET A 40 -4.28 -8.75 2.08
C MET A 40 -3.84 -8.95 0.62
N ALA A 41 -3.43 -10.16 0.24
CA ALA A 41 -3.06 -10.48 -1.14
C ALA A 41 -4.23 -10.26 -2.12
N ASP A 42 -5.45 -10.65 -1.74
CA ASP A 42 -6.65 -10.45 -2.55
C ASP A 42 -7.03 -8.96 -2.67
N LEU A 43 -6.88 -8.19 -1.60
CA LEU A 43 -7.06 -6.74 -1.63
C LEU A 43 -6.03 -6.07 -2.56
N ILE A 44 -4.75 -6.42 -2.44
CA ILE A 44 -3.69 -5.90 -3.31
C ILE A 44 -4.00 -6.17 -4.79
N LYS A 45 -4.40 -7.40 -5.14
CA LYS A 45 -4.80 -7.76 -6.51
C LYS A 45 -5.97 -6.91 -7.01
N LYS A 46 -7.01 -6.73 -6.18
CA LYS A 46 -8.19 -5.93 -6.54
C LYS A 46 -7.86 -4.45 -6.74
N LEU A 47 -7.00 -3.90 -5.89
CA LEU A 47 -6.55 -2.52 -5.96
C LEU A 47 -5.67 -2.28 -7.19
N SER A 48 -4.69 -3.16 -7.45
CA SER A 48 -3.84 -3.09 -8.63
C SER A 48 -4.63 -3.24 -9.93
N ALA A 49 -5.57 -4.19 -10.00
CA ALA A 49 -6.44 -4.35 -11.15
C ALA A 49 -7.36 -3.13 -11.41
N ALA A 50 -7.61 -2.31 -10.38
CA ALA A 50 -8.36 -1.07 -10.48
C ALA A 50 -7.48 0.17 -10.73
N GLY A 51 -6.15 0.01 -10.82
CA GLY A 51 -5.20 1.12 -10.96
C GLY A 51 -5.11 2.01 -9.71
N LEU A 52 -5.40 1.46 -8.52
CA LEU A 52 -5.42 2.17 -7.25
C LEU A 52 -4.20 1.80 -6.39
N ASP A 53 -3.01 1.96 -6.96
CA ASP A 53 -1.76 1.51 -6.31
C ASP A 53 -1.44 2.32 -5.04
N GLU A 54 -1.86 3.59 -4.96
CA GLU A 54 -1.73 4.39 -3.75
C GLU A 54 -2.46 3.78 -2.55
N LEU A 55 -3.58 3.08 -2.79
CA LEU A 55 -4.30 2.39 -1.73
C LEU A 55 -3.61 1.11 -1.25
N ILE A 56 -2.75 0.53 -2.08
CA ILE A 56 -1.91 -0.58 -1.64
C ILE A 56 -0.97 -0.05 -0.55
N PHE A 57 -0.35 1.11 -0.76
CA PHE A 57 0.47 1.75 0.27
C PHE A 57 -0.31 2.10 1.53
N VAL A 58 -1.56 2.58 1.40
CA VAL A 58 -2.44 2.80 2.56
C VAL A 58 -2.69 1.49 3.31
N LEU A 59 -3.10 0.43 2.62
CA LEU A 59 -3.35 -0.89 3.19
C LEU A 59 -2.14 -1.40 3.96
N VAL A 60 -0.97 -1.44 3.34
CA VAL A 60 0.24 -1.97 3.99
C VAL A 60 0.74 -1.04 5.11
N THR A 61 0.44 0.25 5.08
CA THR A 61 0.80 1.21 6.14
C THR A 61 -0.11 1.07 7.36
N VAL A 62 -1.42 0.94 7.14
CA VAL A 62 -2.41 0.76 8.21
C VAL A 62 -2.13 -0.52 8.99
N HIS A 63 -1.80 -1.60 8.28
CA HIS A 63 -1.58 -2.93 8.86
C HIS A 63 -0.12 -3.22 9.19
N ARG A 64 0.76 -2.21 9.25
CA ARG A 64 2.21 -2.41 9.44
C ARG A 64 2.61 -3.15 10.72
N GLU A 65 1.76 -3.10 11.75
CA GLU A 65 1.99 -3.75 13.04
C GLU A 65 1.57 -5.23 13.02
N GLU A 66 0.87 -5.68 11.98
CA GLU A 66 0.54 -7.10 11.82
C GLU A 66 1.83 -7.91 11.61
N PRO A 67 2.03 -9.03 12.34
CA PRO A 67 3.28 -9.79 12.28
C PRO A 67 3.69 -10.21 10.86
N PHE A 68 2.71 -10.58 10.03
CA PHE A 68 2.95 -11.01 8.65
C PHE A 68 3.32 -9.83 7.74
N VAL A 69 2.79 -8.63 7.99
CA VAL A 69 3.10 -7.42 7.22
C VAL A 69 4.49 -6.92 7.59
N ALA A 70 4.83 -6.90 8.87
CA ALA A 70 6.16 -6.56 9.34
C ALA A 70 7.22 -7.54 8.79
N HIS A 71 6.89 -8.83 8.71
CA HIS A 71 7.75 -9.82 8.07
C HIS A 71 7.89 -9.56 6.56
N PHE A 72 6.76 -9.37 5.86
CA PHE A 72 6.72 -9.05 4.42
C PHE A 72 7.59 -7.84 4.07
N TYR A 73 7.46 -6.72 4.81
CA TYR A 73 8.30 -5.55 4.57
C TYR A 73 9.78 -5.85 4.72
N ARG A 74 10.17 -6.58 5.78
CA ARG A 74 11.56 -6.92 6.01
C ARG A 74 12.11 -7.83 4.91
N THR A 75 11.38 -8.87 4.53
CA THR A 75 11.85 -9.81 3.49
C THR A 75 11.88 -9.15 2.12
N MET A 76 10.82 -8.44 1.73
CA MET A 76 10.75 -7.77 0.44
C MET A 76 11.84 -6.70 0.28
N LEU A 77 12.10 -5.89 1.31
CA LEU A 77 13.18 -4.89 1.26
C LEU A 77 14.56 -5.56 1.15
N LEU A 78 14.79 -6.65 1.88
CA LEU A 78 16.04 -7.40 1.80
C LEU A 78 16.22 -8.06 0.42
N ASP A 79 15.16 -8.62 -0.15
CA ASP A 79 15.19 -9.22 -1.49
C ASP A 79 15.51 -8.16 -2.54
N MET A 80 14.87 -6.98 -2.50
CA MET A 80 15.19 -5.86 -3.38
C MET A 80 16.65 -5.39 -3.23
N ILE A 81 17.14 -5.25 -1.99
CA ILE A 81 18.54 -4.90 -1.74
C ILE A 81 19.48 -5.94 -2.34
N THR A 82 19.15 -7.23 -2.21
CA THR A 82 19.96 -8.34 -2.72
C THR A 82 19.99 -8.36 -4.24
N GLU A 83 18.85 -8.12 -4.90
CA GLU A 83 18.73 -8.05 -6.35
C GLU A 83 19.56 -6.91 -6.96
N HIS A 84 19.66 -5.78 -6.26
CA HIS A 84 20.41 -4.60 -6.71
C HIS A 84 21.85 -4.53 -6.18
N TRP A 85 22.26 -5.48 -5.32
CA TRP A 85 23.51 -5.40 -4.57
C TRP A 85 24.74 -5.24 -5.45
N GLU A 86 24.87 -6.07 -6.49
CA GLU A 86 26.05 -6.05 -7.37
C GLU A 86 26.26 -4.71 -8.10
N ASN A 87 25.17 -3.96 -8.36
CA ASN A 87 25.22 -2.71 -9.12
C ASN A 87 25.15 -1.46 -8.24
N GLU A 88 24.56 -1.55 -7.05
CA GLU A 88 24.24 -0.38 -6.20
C GLU A 88 24.86 -0.43 -4.79
N ARG A 89 25.76 -1.38 -4.52
CA ARG A 89 26.36 -1.62 -3.19
C ARG A 89 26.74 -0.35 -2.43
N GLU A 90 27.53 0.53 -3.05
CA GLU A 90 28.03 1.74 -2.38
C GLU A 90 26.90 2.71 -2.01
N ASN A 91 25.91 2.87 -2.89
CA ASN A 91 24.74 3.71 -2.63
C ASN A 91 23.89 3.13 -1.49
N ILE A 92 23.67 1.81 -1.50
CA ILE A 92 22.92 1.09 -0.48
C ILE A 92 23.60 1.23 0.89
N VAL A 93 24.91 0.97 0.98
CA VAL A 93 25.67 1.10 2.22
C VAL A 93 25.64 2.54 2.74
N GLN A 94 25.79 3.54 1.88
CA GLN A 94 25.71 4.95 2.30
C GLN A 94 24.33 5.29 2.88
N LYS A 95 23.24 4.89 2.21
CA LYS A 95 21.87 5.11 2.72
C LYS A 95 21.63 4.43 4.07
N MET A 96 22.21 3.26 4.31
CA MET A 96 22.12 2.58 5.61
C MET A 96 22.83 3.38 6.71
N ILE A 97 24.02 3.92 6.42
CA ILE A 97 24.76 4.77 7.36
C ILE A 97 23.95 6.03 7.68
N ASP A 98 23.44 6.71 6.64
CA ASP A 98 22.66 7.95 6.78
C ASP A 98 21.38 7.75 7.60
N HIS A 99 20.78 6.56 7.57
CA HIS A 99 19.55 6.27 8.31
C HIS A 99 19.78 5.95 9.80
N LEU A 100 21.01 5.56 10.18
CA LEU A 100 21.37 5.16 11.54
C LEU A 100 22.05 6.28 12.35
N GLN A 101 22.36 7.41 11.70
CA GLN A 101 22.96 8.60 12.30
C GLN A 101 21.91 9.70 12.52
#